data_AF-A0A7C6RZV2-F1
#
_entry.id   AF-A0A7C6RZV2-F1
#
_cell.length_a   1.000
_cell.length_b   1.000
_cell.length_c   1.000
_cell.angle_alpha   90.00
_cell.angle_beta   90.00
_cell.angle_gamma   90.00
#
_symmetry.space_group_name_H-M   'P 1'
#
loop_
_entity.id
_entity.type
_entity.pdbx_description
1 polymer ?
#
loop_
_entity_poly.entity_id
_entity_poly.type
_entity_poly.pdbx_seq_one_letter_code
_entity_poly.pdbx_strand_id
1 'polypeptide(L)'
;MSEQDLQEEMRPIPRSPTQEEIQLAKSLFKDSVRYEKVKIYNAKYVGFQEDNSGMTPFGEMWIVGIDTYRENYGIVEVRLRAFFIHEMVHVWQYQNNVLSVLGSAIEETITLGPGNYKNMAYP
;
A
#
# COMPACT_ATOMS: atom_id res chain seq x y z
N MET A 1 -28.12 10.15 -7.84
CA MET A 1 -26.73 9.94 -7.41
C MET A 1 -26.69 10.09 -5.91
N SER A 2 -26.20 9.08 -5.21
CA SER A 2 -26.02 9.07 -3.76
C SER A 2 -24.75 9.82 -3.37
N GLU A 3 -24.62 10.22 -2.10
CA GLU A 3 -23.37 10.82 -1.58
C GLU A 3 -22.17 9.87 -1.72
N GLN A 4 -22.41 8.56 -1.71
CA GLN A 4 -21.38 7.55 -1.96
C GLN A 4 -20.89 7.60 -3.41
N ASP A 5 -21.81 7.77 -4.37
CA ASP A 5 -21.45 7.89 -5.80
C ASP A 5 -20.62 9.16 -6.06
N LEU A 6 -20.94 10.27 -5.39
CA LEU A 6 -20.20 11.53 -5.49
C LEU A 6 -18.79 11.43 -4.85
N GLN A 7 -18.67 10.72 -3.73
CA GLN A 7 -17.36 10.48 -3.11
C GLN A 7 -16.49 9.54 -3.94
N GLU A 8 -17.08 8.55 -4.62
CA GLU A 8 -16.35 7.64 -5.50
C GLU A 8 -15.86 8.35 -6.78
N GLU A 9 -16.66 9.26 -7.34
CA GLU A 9 -16.29 10.09 -8.50
C GLU A 9 -15.16 11.10 -8.18
N MET A 10 -15.01 11.49 -6.91
CA MET A 10 -13.95 12.39 -6.44
C MET A 10 -12.67 11.67 -5.98
N ARG A 11 -12.61 10.33 -6.05
CA ARG A 11 -11.39 9.61 -5.65
C ARG A 11 -10.24 9.90 -6.63
N PRO A 12 -8.99 9.98 -6.13
CA PRO A 12 -7.83 10.08 -7.01
C PRO A 12 -7.81 8.91 -7.99
N ILE A 13 -7.37 9.14 -9.22
CA ILE A 13 -7.30 8.07 -10.22
C ILE A 13 -6.18 7.09 -9.82
N PRO A 14 -6.48 5.80 -9.60
CA PRO A 14 -5.45 4.81 -9.30
C PRO A 14 -4.68 4.42 -10.55
N ARG A 15 -3.44 3.97 -10.36
CA ARG A 15 -2.71 3.18 -11.34
C ARG A 15 -2.77 1.69 -11.01
N SER A 16 -2.70 0.86 -12.05
CA SER A 16 -2.40 -0.57 -11.89
C SER A 16 -0.91 -0.78 -11.62
N PRO A 17 -0.51 -1.92 -11.03
CA PRO A 17 0.89 -2.28 -10.91
C PRO A 17 1.56 -2.41 -12.28
N THR A 18 2.82 -2.01 -12.37
CA THR A 18 3.65 -2.22 -13.57
C THR A 18 3.99 -3.70 -13.75
N GLN A 19 4.49 -4.06 -14.93
CA GLN A 19 4.90 -5.44 -15.18
C GLN A 19 6.06 -5.87 -14.26
N GLU A 20 6.99 -4.98 -13.96
CA GLU A 20 8.12 -5.23 -13.06
C GLU A 20 7.67 -5.37 -11.61
N GLU A 21 6.69 -4.58 -11.16
CA GLU A 21 6.05 -4.70 -9.84
C GLU A 21 5.32 -6.05 -9.70
N ILE A 22 4.60 -6.47 -10.74
CA ILE A 22 3.93 -7.78 -10.78
C ILE A 22 4.96 -8.90 -10.72
N GLN A 23 6.05 -8.82 -11.48
CA GLN A 23 7.12 -9.83 -11.44
C GLN A 23 7.76 -9.91 -10.05
N LEU A 24 8.06 -8.76 -9.45
CA LEU A 24 8.60 -8.67 -8.09
C LEU A 24 7.66 -9.35 -7.08
N ALA A 25 6.37 -9.00 -7.08
CA ALA A 25 5.40 -9.58 -6.16
C ALA A 25 5.14 -11.08 -6.43
N LYS A 26 5.08 -11.49 -7.71
CA LYS A 26 4.91 -12.91 -8.11
C LYS A 26 6.02 -13.82 -7.60
N SER A 27 7.24 -13.31 -7.40
CA SER A 27 8.33 -14.09 -6.83
C SER A 27 8.01 -14.61 -5.41
N LEU A 28 7.15 -13.91 -4.66
CA LEU A 28 6.76 -14.26 -3.30
C LEU A 28 5.34 -14.85 -3.24
N PHE A 29 4.36 -14.14 -3.81
CA PHE A 29 2.94 -14.50 -3.67
C PHE A 29 2.44 -15.41 -4.78
N LYS A 30 3.22 -15.65 -5.84
CA LYS A 30 2.86 -16.49 -6.99
C LYS A 30 1.47 -16.12 -7.52
N ASP A 31 0.56 -17.07 -7.65
CA ASP A 31 -0.79 -16.85 -8.17
C ASP A 31 -1.85 -16.65 -7.05
N SER A 32 -1.42 -16.48 -5.78
CA SER A 32 -2.33 -16.26 -4.64
C SER A 32 -2.86 -14.82 -4.52
N VAL A 33 -2.46 -13.94 -5.44
CA VAL A 33 -2.94 -12.56 -5.55
C VAL A 33 -3.48 -12.35 -6.97
N ARG A 34 -4.65 -11.73 -7.05
CA ARG A 34 -5.22 -11.18 -8.29
C ARG A 34 -4.62 -9.79 -8.54
N TYR A 35 -3.49 -9.75 -9.22
CA TYR A 35 -2.72 -8.54 -9.47
C TYR A 35 -3.48 -7.49 -10.29
N GLU A 36 -4.38 -7.93 -11.17
CA GLU A 36 -5.24 -7.09 -11.99
C GLU A 36 -6.28 -6.29 -11.16
N LYS A 37 -6.52 -6.70 -9.92
CA LYS A 37 -7.42 -6.01 -8.99
C LYS A 37 -6.71 -5.04 -8.05
N VAL A 38 -5.38 -5.04 -8.08
CA VAL A 38 -4.56 -4.17 -7.23
C VAL A 38 -4.60 -2.74 -7.77
N LYS A 39 -4.77 -1.79 -6.87
CA LYS A 39 -4.80 -0.35 -7.19
C LYS A 39 -3.81 0.38 -6.32
N ILE A 40 -3.06 1.31 -6.92
CA ILE A 40 -2.07 2.15 -6.24
C ILE A 40 -2.48 3.62 -6.45
N TYR A 41 -2.73 4.32 -5.36
CA TYR A 41 -3.10 5.73 -5.32
C TYR A 41 -1.91 6.54 -4.85
N ASN A 42 -1.57 7.62 -5.57
CA ASN A 42 -0.64 8.65 -5.10
C ASN A 42 -1.38 9.68 -4.24
N ALA A 43 -1.88 9.26 -3.09
CA ALA A 43 -2.72 10.08 -2.23
C ALA A 43 -2.77 9.51 -0.81
N LYS A 44 -3.20 10.36 0.13
CA LYS A 44 -3.58 9.93 1.47
C LYS A 44 -4.92 9.22 1.43
N TYR A 45 -5.06 8.16 2.21
CA TYR A 45 -6.35 7.52 2.49
C TYR A 45 -7.18 8.33 3.49
N VAL A 46 -6.54 8.82 4.57
CA VAL A 46 -7.17 9.64 5.62
C VAL A 46 -6.33 10.88 5.90
N GLY A 47 -6.97 11.97 6.35
CA GLY A 47 -6.32 13.27 6.54
C GLY A 47 -5.16 13.26 7.55
N PHE A 48 -5.13 12.31 8.48
CA PHE A 48 -4.07 12.12 9.49
C PHE A 48 -2.99 11.11 9.08
N GLN A 49 -3.03 10.58 7.85
CA GLN A 49 -1.91 9.79 7.31
C GLN A 49 -0.67 10.69 7.19
N GLU A 50 0.47 10.21 7.72
CA GLU A 50 1.74 10.94 7.70
C GLU A 50 2.25 11.13 6.25
N ASP A 51 3.01 12.19 6.00
CA ASP A 51 3.70 12.35 4.72
C ASP A 51 4.83 11.32 4.59
N ASN A 52 5.13 10.88 3.36
CA ASN A 52 6.12 9.83 3.07
C ASN A 52 5.77 8.48 3.73
N SER A 53 4.52 8.03 3.54
CA SER A 53 3.98 6.78 4.11
C SER A 53 3.09 6.02 3.11
N GLY A 54 2.75 4.78 3.46
CA GLY A 54 1.78 3.94 2.76
C GLY A 54 0.70 3.43 3.68
N MET A 55 -0.49 3.18 3.14
CA MET A 55 -1.58 2.51 3.83
C MET A 55 -2.37 1.64 2.85
N THR A 56 -2.71 0.41 3.24
CA THR A 56 -3.40 -0.54 2.33
C THR A 56 -4.74 -1.04 2.88
N PRO A 57 -5.76 -0.18 3.01
CA PRO A 57 -7.12 -0.58 3.38
C PRO A 57 -7.78 -1.37 2.25
N PHE A 58 -8.46 -2.47 2.60
CA PHE A 58 -9.25 -3.27 1.66
C PHE A 58 -8.50 -3.70 0.38
N GLY A 59 -7.18 -3.90 0.49
CA GLY A 59 -6.32 -4.30 -0.62
C GLY A 59 -6.05 -3.22 -1.68
N GLU A 60 -6.34 -1.95 -1.37
CA GLU A 60 -6.00 -0.79 -2.19
C GLU A 60 -4.85 -0.03 -1.54
N MET A 61 -3.74 0.19 -2.25
CA MET A 61 -2.56 0.86 -1.72
C MET A 61 -2.66 2.38 -1.87
N TRP A 62 -2.51 3.11 -0.78
CA TRP A 62 -2.53 4.58 -0.72
C TRP A 62 -1.19 5.08 -0.20
N ILE A 63 -0.35 5.53 -1.13
CA ILE A 63 1.04 5.89 -0.86
C ILE A 63 1.22 7.37 -1.18
N VAL A 64 1.71 8.14 -0.23
CA VAL A 64 1.91 9.59 -0.37
C VAL A 64 3.34 9.97 -0.02
N GLY A 65 3.92 10.91 -0.77
CA GLY A 65 5.19 11.54 -0.45
C GLY A 65 6.30 11.27 -1.45
N ILE A 66 7.22 12.22 -1.59
CA ILE A 66 8.31 12.18 -2.58
C ILE A 66 9.35 11.11 -2.26
N ASP A 67 9.50 10.72 -0.99
CA ASP A 67 10.48 9.72 -0.56
C ASP A 67 9.94 8.28 -0.58
N THR A 68 8.64 8.10 -0.79
CA THR A 68 7.97 6.79 -0.77
C THR A 68 7.29 6.47 -2.08
N TYR A 69 6.48 7.38 -2.64
CA TYR A 69 5.74 7.10 -3.86
C TYR A 69 6.68 6.93 -5.05
N ARG A 70 6.47 5.86 -5.82
CA ARG A 70 7.16 5.61 -7.08
C ARG A 70 6.17 5.16 -8.15
N GLU A 71 6.44 5.54 -9.39
CA GLU A 71 5.70 5.09 -10.56
C GLU A 71 5.97 3.61 -10.89
N ASN A 72 7.14 3.10 -10.49
CA ASN A 72 7.51 1.70 -10.70
C ASN A 72 8.44 1.20 -9.57
N TYR A 73 7.91 0.43 -8.62
CA TYR A 73 8.70 -0.17 -7.54
C TYR A 73 9.57 -1.35 -8.00
N GLY A 74 9.42 -1.88 -9.21
CA GLY A 74 10.26 -2.96 -9.72
C GLY A 74 11.69 -2.53 -10.06
N ILE A 75 11.94 -1.23 -10.24
CA ILE A 75 13.21 -0.68 -10.74
C ILE A 75 13.87 0.35 -9.80
N VAL A 76 13.44 0.40 -8.53
CA VAL A 76 13.95 1.33 -7.51
C VAL A 76 14.97 0.67 -6.59
N GLU A 77 15.48 1.38 -5.59
CA GLU A 77 16.36 0.84 -4.54
C GLU A 77 15.66 -0.24 -3.69
N VAL A 78 16.47 -1.11 -3.06
CA VAL A 78 15.99 -2.26 -2.28
C VAL A 78 15.01 -1.86 -1.19
N ARG A 79 15.25 -0.73 -0.51
CA ARG A 79 14.37 -0.21 0.53
C ARG A 79 12.94 0.01 0.02
N LEU A 80 12.79 0.61 -1.17
CA LEU A 80 11.46 0.89 -1.73
C LEU A 80 10.82 -0.35 -2.38
N ARG A 81 11.63 -1.29 -2.88
CA ARG A 81 11.11 -2.62 -3.28
C ARG A 81 10.52 -3.36 -2.08
N ALA A 82 11.23 -3.36 -0.95
CA ALA A 82 10.76 -3.97 0.29
C ALA A 82 9.48 -3.30 0.80
N PHE A 83 9.41 -1.95 0.71
CA PHE A 83 8.21 -1.20 1.04
C PHE A 83 7.00 -1.61 0.21
N PHE A 84 7.16 -1.71 -1.11
CA PHE A 84 6.09 -2.21 -1.97
C PHE A 84 5.67 -3.64 -1.63
N ILE A 85 6.63 -4.53 -1.34
CA ILE A 85 6.31 -5.90 -0.93
C ILE A 85 5.55 -5.94 0.39
N HIS A 86 5.87 -5.08 1.36
CA HIS A 86 5.14 -4.94 2.62
C HIS A 86 3.67 -4.59 2.36
N GLU A 87 3.41 -3.57 1.54
CA GLU A 87 2.03 -3.21 1.18
C GLU A 87 1.32 -4.34 0.42
N MET A 88 2.03 -5.07 -0.44
CA MET A 88 1.50 -6.26 -1.12
C MET A 88 1.16 -7.41 -0.17
N VAL A 89 1.81 -7.53 1.00
CA VAL A 89 1.39 -8.48 2.05
C VAL A 89 -0.02 -8.12 2.53
N HIS A 90 -0.32 -6.84 2.73
CA HIS A 90 -1.66 -6.39 3.14
C HIS A 90 -2.72 -6.66 2.06
N VAL A 91 -2.37 -6.43 0.80
CA VAL A 91 -3.22 -6.85 -0.34
C VAL A 91 -3.48 -8.35 -0.28
N TRP A 92 -2.43 -9.16 -0.12
CA TRP A 92 -2.55 -10.61 -0.06
C TRP A 92 -3.42 -11.09 1.10
N GLN A 93 -3.23 -10.52 2.30
CA GLN A 93 -4.04 -10.78 3.50
C GLN A 93 -5.52 -10.52 3.23
N TYR A 94 -5.83 -9.35 2.66
CA TYR A 94 -7.18 -8.98 2.29
C TYR A 94 -7.79 -9.96 1.27
N GLN A 95 -7.07 -10.25 0.17
CA GLN A 95 -7.59 -11.12 -0.88
C GLN A 95 -7.80 -12.58 -0.43
N ASN A 96 -7.05 -13.04 0.56
CA ASN A 96 -7.12 -14.42 1.08
C ASN A 96 -7.93 -14.54 2.39
N ASN A 97 -8.60 -13.47 2.83
CA ASN A 97 -9.37 -13.42 4.08
C ASN A 97 -8.54 -13.80 5.33
N VAL A 98 -7.24 -13.52 5.31
CA VAL A 98 -6.34 -13.76 6.42
C VAL A 98 -6.37 -12.51 7.30
N LEU A 99 -7.29 -12.47 8.28
CA LEU A 99 -7.49 -11.43 9.32
C LEU A 99 -7.48 -9.96 8.82
N SER A 100 -8.62 -9.29 8.93
CA SER A 100 -8.86 -7.93 8.44
C SER A 100 -8.02 -6.86 9.17
N VAL A 101 -6.86 -6.51 8.60
CA VAL A 101 -6.31 -5.17 8.25
C VAL A 101 -6.31 -4.01 9.27
N LEU A 102 -7.18 -3.94 10.29
CA LEU A 102 -7.27 -2.72 11.11
C LEU A 102 -6.32 -2.66 12.31
N GLY A 103 -5.86 -3.82 12.82
CA GLY A 103 -5.07 -3.92 14.04
C GLY A 103 -3.58 -3.65 13.83
N SER A 104 -2.87 -4.54 13.14
CA SER A 104 -1.41 -4.64 13.25
C SER A 104 -0.61 -3.42 12.78
N ALA A 105 -0.96 -2.79 11.64
CA ALA A 105 -0.20 -1.63 11.15
C ALA A 105 -0.53 -0.32 11.91
N ILE A 106 -1.78 -0.16 12.38
CA ILE A 106 -2.22 1.02 13.15
C ILE A 106 -1.83 0.87 14.64
N GLU A 107 -1.91 -0.33 15.21
CA GLU A 107 -1.53 -0.66 16.58
C GLU A 107 -0.01 -0.53 16.80
N GLU A 108 0.80 -0.90 15.80
CA GLU A 108 2.25 -0.66 15.81
C GLU A 108 2.58 0.85 15.71
N THR A 109 1.77 1.61 14.95
CA THR A 109 1.84 3.08 14.85
C THR A 109 1.50 3.77 16.19
N ILE A 110 0.46 3.32 16.89
CA ILE A 110 0.05 3.89 18.19
C ILE A 110 1.00 3.49 19.33
N THR A 111 1.58 2.28 19.27
CA THR A 111 2.46 1.75 20.34
C THR A 111 3.87 2.34 20.30
N LEU A 112 4.40 2.72 19.13
CA LEU A 112 5.83 3.09 18.97
C LEU A 112 6.09 4.59 18.78
N GLY A 113 5.06 5.40 18.55
CA GLY A 113 5.13 6.85 18.45
C GLY A 113 5.75 7.40 17.15
N PRO A 114 5.43 8.65 16.76
CA PRO A 114 5.87 9.25 15.50
C PRO A 114 7.40 9.45 15.50
N GLY A 115 8.10 8.71 14.64
CA GLY A 115 9.55 8.88 14.42
C GLY A 115 10.38 7.59 14.31
N ASN A 116 9.86 6.43 14.75
CA ASN A 116 10.62 5.17 14.75
C ASN A 116 10.42 4.28 13.51
N TYR A 117 9.48 4.65 12.63
CA TYR A 117 9.09 3.85 11.46
C TYR A 117 10.23 3.64 10.45
N LYS A 118 11.11 4.64 10.25
CA LYS A 118 12.18 4.58 9.25
C LYS A 118 13.28 3.55 9.58
N ASN A 119 13.47 3.19 10.85
CA ASN A 119 14.57 2.32 11.29
C ASN A 119 14.13 0.87 11.59
N MET A 120 12.83 0.60 11.70
CA MET A 120 12.33 -0.71 12.17
C MET A 120 11.67 -1.52 11.05
N ALA A 121 10.98 -0.86 10.11
CA ALA A 121 10.39 -1.54 8.96
C ALA A 121 11.40 -1.79 7.82
N TYR A 122 12.45 -0.97 7.72
CA TYR A 122 13.45 -1.04 6.64
C TYR A 122 14.85 -0.65 7.15
N PRO A 123 15.66 -1.61 7.67
CA PRO A 123 17.07 -1.38 7.93
C PRO A 123 17.88 -1.14 6.64
#